data_AF-K8WQ32-F1
#
_entry.id   AF-K8WQ32-F1
#
_cell.length_a   1.000
_cell.length_b   1.000
_cell.length_c   1.000
_cell.angle_alpha   90.00
_cell.angle_beta   90.00
_cell.angle_gamma   90.00
#
_symmetry.space_group_name_H-M   'P 1'
#
loop_
_entity.id
_entity.type
_entity.pdbx_description
1 polymer ?
#
loop_
_entity_poly.entity_id
_entity_poly.type
_entity_poly.pdbx_seq_one_letter_code
_entity_poly.pdbx_strand_id
1 'polypeptide(L)'
;MKRTLIAIVFAFVVTGCDNKSDAPFGLKWGQPVDSISFIKQDDCQKEADVMTCKFTNQEPFNPWSWSNELQFDRNGLAQIKISIVGTDGYSPSFDNFKDNLHDELKFLSENGFNKESIAKIEQRCEEEASCDGTSEMGQTNVGEANIWLTTFPSSATPVGIVTISKNNLN
;
A
#
# COMPACT_ATOMS: atom_id res chain seq x y z
N MET A 1 41.11 -17.45 -52.72
CA MET A 1 39.96 -17.54 -51.78
C MET A 1 40.37 -16.89 -50.47
N LYS A 2 39.89 -15.68 -50.19
CA LYS A 2 40.20 -14.93 -48.96
C LYS A 2 38.99 -15.02 -48.01
N ARG A 3 39.27 -15.34 -46.76
CA ARG A 3 38.33 -15.69 -45.68
C ARG A 3 37.52 -14.46 -45.26
N THR A 4 36.20 -14.57 -45.28
CA THR A 4 35.30 -13.59 -44.66
C THR A 4 35.08 -14.00 -43.21
N LEU A 5 35.65 -13.24 -42.27
CA LEU A 5 35.28 -13.31 -40.85
C LEU A 5 34.13 -12.32 -40.64
N ILE A 6 32.92 -12.83 -40.55
CA ILE A 6 31.75 -12.04 -40.13
C ILE A 6 31.78 -12.03 -38.60
N ALA A 7 32.15 -10.88 -38.03
CA ALA A 7 32.04 -10.62 -36.61
C ALA A 7 30.56 -10.54 -36.23
N ILE A 8 30.11 -11.48 -35.38
CA ILE A 8 28.78 -11.46 -34.79
C ILE A 8 28.78 -10.34 -33.74
N VAL A 9 28.13 -9.23 -34.08
CA VAL A 9 27.89 -8.11 -33.17
C VAL A 9 26.93 -8.59 -32.09
N PHE A 10 27.36 -8.39 -30.83
CA PHE A 10 26.60 -8.65 -29.62
C PHE A 10 25.19 -8.07 -29.72
N ALA A 11 24.18 -8.92 -29.52
CA ALA A 11 22.84 -8.48 -29.19
C ALA A 11 22.90 -7.76 -27.84
N PHE A 12 22.78 -6.43 -27.86
CA PHE A 12 22.35 -5.70 -26.67
C PHE A 12 20.96 -6.22 -26.32
N VAL A 13 20.88 -7.03 -25.26
CA VAL A 13 19.62 -7.26 -24.57
C VAL A 13 19.18 -5.88 -24.12
N VAL A 14 18.13 -5.35 -24.75
CA VAL A 14 17.36 -4.24 -24.21
C VAL A 14 16.65 -4.81 -22.98
N THR A 15 17.38 -5.00 -21.88
CA THR A 15 16.74 -4.95 -20.57
C THR A 15 16.42 -3.48 -20.39
N GLY A 16 15.28 -3.06 -20.93
CA GLY A 16 14.58 -1.92 -20.38
C GLY A 16 14.36 -2.27 -18.93
N CYS A 17 15.30 -1.86 -18.06
CA CYS A 17 15.09 -1.83 -16.64
C CYS A 17 13.90 -0.90 -16.48
N ASP A 18 12.72 -1.48 -16.38
CA ASP A 18 11.52 -0.76 -15.99
C ASP A 18 11.78 -0.36 -14.54
N ASN A 19 12.50 0.75 -14.37
CA ASN A 19 12.87 1.31 -13.09
C ASN A 19 11.67 2.01 -12.46
N LYS A 20 10.49 1.96 -13.09
CA LYS A 20 9.26 2.43 -12.54
C LYS A 20 8.86 1.52 -11.37
N SER A 21 8.67 2.14 -10.22
CA SER A 21 8.02 1.57 -9.04
C SER A 21 6.68 0.96 -9.45
N ASP A 22 6.46 -0.33 -9.23
CA ASP A 22 5.18 -1.01 -9.49
C ASP A 22 4.34 -1.22 -8.22
N ALA A 23 4.91 -0.89 -7.05
CA ALA A 23 4.22 -0.71 -5.79
C ALA A 23 4.25 0.77 -5.34
N PRO A 24 3.39 1.19 -4.40
CA PRO A 24 3.43 2.52 -3.77
C PRO A 24 4.78 2.90 -3.14
N PHE A 25 4.95 4.18 -2.82
CA PHE A 25 6.05 4.70 -1.99
C PHE A 25 7.47 4.47 -2.56
N GLY A 26 7.60 4.36 -3.89
CA GLY A 26 8.88 4.07 -4.53
C GLY A 26 9.34 2.61 -4.36
N LEU A 27 8.45 1.73 -3.91
CA LEU A 27 8.71 0.31 -3.70
C LEU A 27 8.43 -0.53 -4.94
N LYS A 28 8.99 -1.73 -4.97
CA LYS A 28 8.72 -2.73 -6.00
C LYS A 28 8.17 -4.02 -5.41
N TRP A 29 7.17 -4.60 -6.05
CA TRP A 29 6.67 -5.90 -5.66
C TRP A 29 7.76 -6.97 -5.82
N GLY A 30 7.87 -7.87 -4.85
CA GLY A 30 8.88 -8.92 -4.80
C GLY A 30 10.31 -8.45 -4.50
N GLN A 31 10.54 -7.17 -4.21
CA GLN A 31 11.86 -6.75 -3.75
C GLN A 31 12.16 -7.33 -2.35
N PRO A 32 13.40 -7.75 -2.07
CA PRO A 32 13.77 -8.25 -0.74
C PRO A 32 13.78 -7.13 0.30
N VAL A 33 13.58 -7.48 1.57
CA VAL A 33 13.63 -6.52 2.69
C VAL A 33 14.97 -5.76 2.73
N ASP A 34 16.08 -6.46 2.51
CA ASP A 34 17.44 -5.90 2.58
C ASP A 34 17.76 -4.88 1.47
N SER A 35 16.93 -4.79 0.41
CA SER A 35 17.10 -3.78 -0.64
C SER A 35 16.43 -2.44 -0.31
N ILE A 36 15.67 -2.34 0.77
CA ILE A 36 14.92 -1.14 1.15
C ILE A 36 15.65 -0.42 2.27
N SER A 37 16.28 0.72 1.94
CA SER A 37 17.24 1.40 2.81
C SER A 37 16.67 1.99 4.10
N PHE A 38 15.37 2.29 4.14
CA PHE A 38 14.74 2.86 5.34
C PHE A 38 14.29 1.79 6.35
N ILE A 39 14.33 0.50 5.99
CA ILE A 39 13.96 -0.58 6.90
C ILE A 39 15.15 -0.89 7.80
N LYS A 40 14.95 -0.83 9.11
CA LYS A 40 15.93 -1.34 10.09
C LYS A 40 15.47 -2.71 10.57
N GLN A 41 16.44 -3.56 10.93
CA GLN A 41 16.16 -4.94 11.33
C GLN A 41 15.22 -5.01 12.56
N ASP A 42 15.33 -4.06 13.48
CA ASP A 42 14.51 -4.00 14.70
C ASP A 42 13.04 -3.61 14.43
N ASP A 43 12.73 -3.08 13.24
CA ASP A 43 11.38 -2.72 12.84
C ASP A 43 10.57 -3.94 12.38
N CYS A 44 11.22 -5.10 12.21
CA CYS A 44 10.67 -6.27 11.55
C CYS A 44 10.51 -7.46 12.51
N GLN A 45 9.37 -8.14 12.40
CA GLN A 45 9.08 -9.40 13.08
C GLN A 45 8.86 -10.49 12.05
N LYS A 46 9.40 -11.69 12.30
CA LYS A 46 9.24 -12.85 11.44
C LYS A 46 8.38 -13.89 12.12
N GLU A 47 7.28 -14.24 11.47
CA GLU A 47 6.38 -15.32 11.87
C GLU A 47 6.24 -16.31 10.70
N ALA A 48 6.68 -17.55 10.90
CA ALA A 48 6.78 -18.56 9.85
C ALA A 48 7.52 -18.05 8.59
N ASP A 49 6.84 -18.04 7.45
CA ASP A 49 7.36 -17.60 6.15
C ASP A 49 7.08 -16.12 5.84
N VAL A 50 6.53 -15.37 6.79
CA VAL A 50 6.17 -13.95 6.61
C VAL A 50 7.03 -13.08 7.51
N MET A 51 7.62 -12.05 6.93
CA MET A 51 8.27 -10.97 7.66
C MET A 51 7.40 -9.72 7.57
N THR A 52 7.07 -9.12 8.70
CA THR A 52 6.30 -7.88 8.78
C THR A 52 7.16 -6.79 9.40
N CYS A 53 7.38 -5.70 8.67
CA CYS A 53 8.06 -4.52 9.17
C CYS A 53 7.05 -3.41 9.44
N LYS A 54 7.07 -2.84 10.64
CA LYS A 54 6.08 -1.85 11.09
C LYS A 54 6.70 -0.47 11.23
N PHE A 55 5.96 0.54 10.82
CA PHE A 55 6.39 1.93 10.81
C PHE A 55 5.29 2.80 11.40
N THR A 56 5.68 3.82 12.17
CA THR A 56 4.78 4.92 12.52
C THR A 56 4.55 5.81 11.30
N ASN A 57 3.79 6.90 11.45
CA ASN A 57 3.77 7.97 10.46
C ASN A 57 5.19 8.53 10.25
N GLN A 58 5.78 8.24 9.10
CA GLN A 58 7.07 8.77 8.65
C GLN A 58 7.18 8.64 7.14
N GLU A 59 8.07 9.41 6.52
CA GLU A 59 8.43 9.19 5.12
C GLU A 59 8.98 7.77 4.89
N PRO A 60 8.69 7.12 3.75
CA PRO A 60 8.02 7.65 2.55
C PRO A 60 6.49 7.46 2.53
N PHE A 61 5.86 7.11 3.66
CA PHE A 61 4.42 6.83 3.72
C PHE A 61 3.57 8.11 3.68
N ASN A 62 2.27 7.94 3.48
CA ASN A 62 1.32 9.04 3.44
C ASN A 62 1.28 9.81 4.79
N PRO A 63 1.29 11.16 4.78
CA PRO A 63 1.36 11.97 6.01
C PRO A 63 0.09 11.93 6.86
N TRP A 64 -1.04 11.43 6.34
CA TRP A 64 -2.28 11.20 7.09
C TRP A 64 -2.38 9.77 7.67
N SER A 65 -1.43 8.87 7.34
CA SER A 65 -1.41 7.52 7.90
C SER A 65 -1.07 7.56 9.39
N TRP A 66 -1.68 6.73 10.21
CA TRP A 66 -1.30 6.54 11.61
C TRP A 66 -0.08 5.61 11.74
N SER A 67 -0.14 4.49 11.02
CA SER A 67 0.90 3.47 10.99
C SER A 67 0.87 2.70 9.69
N ASN A 68 2.00 2.10 9.33
CA ASN A 68 2.19 1.38 8.09
C ASN A 68 2.87 0.04 8.36
N GLU A 69 2.52 -0.97 7.55
CA GLU A 69 3.18 -2.27 7.59
C GLU A 69 3.61 -2.68 6.18
N LEU A 70 4.82 -3.21 6.06
CA LEU A 70 5.31 -3.88 4.86
C LEU A 70 5.40 -5.37 5.18
N GLN A 71 4.70 -6.19 4.41
CA GLN A 71 4.75 -7.65 4.55
C GLN A 71 5.50 -8.28 3.39
N PHE A 72 6.45 -9.13 3.74
CA PHE A 72 7.31 -9.87 2.82
C PHE A 72 7.03 -11.36 2.97
N ASP A 73 6.84 -12.03 1.85
CA ASP A 73 6.77 -13.50 1.78
C ASP A 73 8.08 -14.06 1.20
N ARG A 74 8.07 -15.35 0.82
CA ARG A 74 9.24 -16.02 0.21
C ARG A 74 9.72 -15.36 -1.10
N ASN A 75 8.87 -14.59 -1.76
CA ASN A 75 9.15 -13.91 -3.02
C ASN A 75 9.46 -12.42 -2.84
N GLY A 76 9.53 -11.90 -1.60
CA GLY A 76 9.81 -10.49 -1.30
C GLY A 76 8.55 -9.71 -0.92
N LEU A 77 8.57 -8.39 -1.13
CA LEU A 77 7.44 -7.51 -0.77
C LEU A 77 6.15 -7.99 -1.46
N ALA A 78 5.14 -8.33 -0.66
CA ALA A 78 3.88 -8.90 -1.13
C ALA A 78 2.66 -8.03 -0.79
N GLN A 79 2.73 -7.28 0.31
CA GLN A 79 1.62 -6.47 0.78
C GLN A 79 2.10 -5.22 1.53
N ILE A 80 1.33 -4.16 1.41
CA ILE A 80 1.47 -2.91 2.15
C ILE A 80 0.14 -2.66 2.88
N LYS A 81 0.21 -2.36 4.17
CA LYS A 81 -0.94 -1.98 4.99
C LYS A 81 -0.76 -0.55 5.48
N ILE A 82 -1.78 0.28 5.29
CA ILE A 82 -1.85 1.67 5.75
C ILE A 82 -3.01 1.72 6.72
N SER A 83 -2.76 2.18 7.94
CA SER A 83 -3.79 2.40 8.95
C SER A 83 -4.07 3.89 9.04
N ILE A 84 -5.34 4.27 8.96
CA ILE A 84 -5.85 5.62 9.25
C ILE A 84 -6.67 5.54 10.53
N VAL A 85 -6.47 6.49 11.43
CA VAL A 85 -7.10 6.51 12.77
C VAL A 85 -7.67 7.90 13.00
N GLY A 86 -8.92 7.97 13.46
CA GLY A 86 -9.59 9.22 13.80
C GLY A 86 -9.40 9.61 15.24
N THR A 87 -8.43 10.49 15.50
CA THR A 87 -8.17 11.01 16.85
C THR A 87 -7.83 12.49 16.81
N ASP A 88 -8.40 13.25 17.75
CA ASP A 88 -7.93 14.60 18.08
C ASP A 88 -7.19 14.56 19.43
N GLY A 89 -5.87 14.61 19.37
CA GLY A 89 -5.00 14.29 20.50
C GLY A 89 -5.16 12.84 20.95
N TYR A 90 -5.74 12.63 22.13
CA TYR A 90 -6.01 11.31 22.71
C TYR A 90 -7.49 10.90 22.65
N SER A 91 -8.35 11.75 22.06
CA SER A 91 -9.79 11.50 21.99
C SER A 91 -10.20 11.00 20.61
N PRO A 92 -11.13 10.04 20.50
CA PRO A 92 -11.73 9.66 19.23
C PRO A 92 -12.34 10.86 18.51
N SER A 93 -12.17 10.93 17.19
CA SER A 93 -12.75 11.98 16.36
C SER A 93 -13.11 11.45 14.98
N PHE A 94 -14.41 11.40 14.68
CA PHE A 94 -14.90 11.00 13.37
C PHE A 94 -14.68 12.07 12.30
N ASP A 95 -14.67 13.35 12.65
CA ASP A 95 -14.34 14.41 11.69
C ASP A 95 -12.87 14.32 11.26
N ASN A 96 -11.95 14.14 12.20
CA ASN A 96 -10.54 13.89 11.87
C ASN A 96 -10.37 12.61 11.03
N PHE A 97 -11.13 11.55 11.33
CA PHE A 97 -11.13 10.35 10.52
C PHE A 97 -11.54 10.61 9.07
N LYS A 98 -12.64 11.35 8.86
CA LYS A 98 -13.12 11.68 7.51
C LYS A 98 -12.09 12.46 6.70
N ASP A 99 -11.40 13.41 7.33
CA ASP A 99 -10.33 14.16 6.66
C ASP A 99 -9.19 13.23 6.20
N ASN A 100 -8.70 12.37 7.09
CA ASN A 100 -7.65 11.39 6.77
C ASN A 100 -8.12 10.36 5.73
N LEU A 101 -9.38 9.91 5.82
CA LEU A 101 -9.99 8.99 4.86
C LEU A 101 -10.11 9.64 3.49
N HIS A 102 -10.51 10.91 3.41
CA HIS A 102 -10.62 11.63 2.15
C HIS A 102 -9.26 11.70 1.42
N ASP A 103 -8.19 12.02 2.14
CA ASP A 103 -6.85 12.06 1.56
C ASP A 103 -6.37 10.66 1.11
N GLU A 104 -6.67 9.61 1.87
CA GLU A 104 -6.36 8.23 1.47
C GLU A 104 -7.15 7.80 0.23
N LEU A 105 -8.45 8.11 0.16
CA LEU A 105 -9.28 7.83 -1.02
C LEU A 105 -8.79 8.58 -2.25
N LYS A 106 -8.32 9.83 -2.09
CA LYS A 106 -7.68 10.59 -3.15
C LYS A 106 -6.40 9.91 -3.64
N PHE A 107 -5.53 9.49 -2.73
CA PHE A 107 -4.32 8.72 -3.07
C PHE A 107 -4.66 7.43 -3.84
N LEU A 108 -5.68 6.68 -3.41
CA LEU A 108 -6.12 5.48 -4.11
C LEU A 108 -6.70 5.79 -5.49
N SER A 109 -7.47 6.87 -5.62
CA SER A 109 -8.01 7.37 -6.90
C SER A 109 -6.90 7.73 -7.89
N GLU A 110 -5.86 8.43 -7.42
CA GLU A 110 -4.67 8.78 -8.20
C GLU A 110 -3.91 7.54 -8.67
N ASN A 111 -3.97 6.46 -7.89
CA ASN A 111 -3.43 5.15 -8.25
C ASN A 111 -4.40 4.28 -9.06
N GLY A 112 -5.57 4.78 -9.45
CA GLY A 112 -6.49 4.09 -10.36
C GLY A 112 -7.54 3.22 -9.69
N PHE A 113 -7.78 3.37 -8.38
CA PHE A 113 -8.88 2.72 -7.71
C PHE A 113 -10.24 3.18 -8.26
N ASN A 114 -11.24 2.29 -8.21
CA ASN A 114 -12.53 2.50 -8.86
C ASN A 114 -13.29 3.68 -8.23
N LYS A 115 -13.67 4.67 -9.06
CA LYS A 115 -14.37 5.89 -8.61
C LYS A 115 -15.76 5.64 -8.03
N GLU A 116 -16.47 4.62 -8.49
CA GLU A 116 -17.78 4.26 -7.93
C GLU A 116 -17.63 3.68 -6.52
N SER A 117 -16.58 2.88 -6.30
CA SER A 117 -16.22 2.37 -4.96
C SER A 117 -15.86 3.50 -4.01
N ILE A 118 -15.09 4.49 -4.48
CA ILE A 118 -14.77 5.70 -3.70
C ILE A 118 -16.05 6.45 -3.32
N ALA A 119 -16.91 6.77 -4.29
CA ALA A 119 -18.15 7.49 -4.02
C ALA A 119 -19.06 6.76 -3.03
N LYS A 120 -19.10 5.42 -3.10
CA LYS A 120 -19.85 4.58 -2.16
C LYS A 120 -19.28 4.65 -0.74
N ILE A 121 -17.96 4.68 -0.59
CA ILE A 121 -17.31 4.86 0.71
C ILE A 121 -17.60 6.25 1.26
N GLU A 122 -17.39 7.30 0.45
CA GLU A 122 -17.65 8.69 0.86
C GLU A 122 -19.10 8.87 1.32
N GLN A 123 -20.07 8.34 0.57
CA GLN A 123 -21.48 8.37 0.94
C GLN A 123 -21.74 7.63 2.26
N ARG A 124 -21.15 6.45 2.46
CA ARG A 124 -21.33 5.69 3.70
C ARG A 124 -20.68 6.37 4.89
N CYS A 125 -19.62 7.12 4.68
CA CYS A 125 -18.87 7.81 5.73
C CYS A 125 -19.27 9.27 5.93
N GLU A 126 -20.46 9.67 5.45
CA GLU A 126 -21.11 10.91 5.90
C GLU A 126 -21.46 10.85 7.40
N GLU A 127 -21.83 9.66 7.89
CA GLU A 127 -22.15 9.39 9.29
C GLU A 127 -21.34 8.21 9.85
N GLU A 128 -20.98 8.27 11.13
CA GLU A 128 -20.13 7.26 11.78
C GLU A 128 -20.76 5.86 11.75
N ALA A 129 -22.06 5.79 12.07
CA ALA A 129 -22.78 4.52 12.17
C ALA A 129 -22.88 3.76 10.84
N SER A 130 -22.97 4.47 9.71
CA SER A 130 -22.99 3.86 8.38
C SER A 130 -21.60 3.59 7.81
N CYS A 131 -20.58 4.28 8.34
CA CYS A 131 -19.18 4.10 7.96
C CYS A 131 -18.63 2.79 8.52
N ASP A 132 -18.98 2.44 9.76
CA ASP A 132 -18.53 1.20 10.41
C ASP A 132 -18.92 -0.05 9.60
N GLY A 133 -17.96 -0.95 9.43
CA GLY A 133 -18.11 -2.18 8.64
C GLY A 133 -18.09 -1.97 7.13
N THR A 134 -17.84 -0.75 6.64
CA THR A 134 -17.68 -0.50 5.20
C THR A 134 -16.42 -1.17 4.68
N SER A 135 -16.53 -1.85 3.54
CA SER A 135 -15.39 -2.41 2.84
C SER A 135 -15.61 -2.39 1.33
N GLU A 136 -14.55 -2.04 0.60
CA GLU A 136 -14.49 -2.15 -0.85
C GLU A 136 -13.14 -2.73 -1.26
N MET A 137 -13.12 -3.35 -2.43
CA MET A 137 -11.93 -3.94 -3.01
C MET A 137 -11.92 -3.71 -4.52
N GLY A 138 -10.74 -3.49 -5.07
CA GLY A 138 -10.61 -3.17 -6.48
C GLY A 138 -9.17 -3.14 -6.95
N GLN A 139 -9.01 -3.30 -8.25
CA GLN A 139 -7.73 -3.22 -8.93
C GLN A 139 -7.27 -1.75 -9.02
N THR A 140 -5.98 -1.53 -8.86
CA THR A 140 -5.28 -0.25 -9.06
C THR A 140 -4.11 -0.46 -10.02
N ASN A 141 -3.46 0.63 -10.42
CA ASN A 141 -2.24 0.58 -11.21
C ASN A 141 -1.04 0.01 -10.46
N VAL A 142 -1.12 -0.09 -9.14
CA VAL A 142 -0.01 -0.48 -8.25
C VAL A 142 -0.32 -1.74 -7.42
N GLY A 143 -1.41 -2.44 -7.70
CA GLY A 143 -1.83 -3.63 -6.96
C GLY A 143 -3.34 -3.73 -6.76
N GLU A 144 -3.78 -4.74 -6.01
CA GLU A 144 -5.17 -4.88 -5.58
C GLU A 144 -5.30 -4.16 -4.24
N ALA A 145 -6.17 -3.16 -4.18
CA ALA A 145 -6.45 -2.43 -2.96
C ALA A 145 -7.73 -2.97 -2.30
N ASN A 146 -7.67 -3.21 -1.00
CA ASN A 146 -8.82 -3.45 -0.13
C ASN A 146 -8.85 -2.36 0.93
N ILE A 147 -10.01 -1.77 1.15
CA ILE A 147 -10.27 -0.81 2.21
C ILE A 147 -11.26 -1.46 3.16
N TRP A 148 -10.98 -1.43 4.45
CA TRP A 148 -11.91 -1.83 5.50
C TRP A 148 -11.96 -0.77 6.59
N LEU A 149 -13.16 -0.29 6.89
CA LEU A 149 -13.42 0.77 7.86
C LEU A 149 -14.20 0.19 9.03
N THR A 150 -13.83 0.55 10.25
CA THR A 150 -14.50 0.10 11.47
C THR A 150 -14.36 1.08 12.62
N THR A 151 -15.27 1.04 13.58
CA THR A 151 -15.14 1.74 14.86
C THR A 151 -14.80 0.73 15.96
N PHE A 152 -13.65 0.92 16.62
CA PHE A 152 -13.26 0.02 17.71
C PHE A 152 -14.20 0.17 18.90
N PRO A 153 -14.94 -0.89 19.31
CA PRO A 153 -15.98 -0.76 20.33
C PRO A 153 -15.48 -0.33 21.71
N SER A 154 -14.23 -0.67 22.03
CA SER A 154 -13.63 -0.38 23.35
C SER A 154 -13.24 1.09 23.52
N SER A 155 -12.95 1.79 22.43
CA SER A 155 -12.47 3.17 22.44
C SER A 155 -13.38 4.13 21.66
N ALA A 156 -14.40 3.63 20.96
CA ALA A 156 -15.19 4.37 19.98
C ALA A 156 -14.30 5.08 18.93
N THR A 157 -13.14 4.52 18.62
CA THR A 157 -12.18 5.13 17.67
C THR A 157 -12.46 4.60 16.26
N PRO A 158 -12.81 5.46 15.29
CA PRO A 158 -12.92 5.07 13.90
C PRO A 158 -11.52 4.82 13.32
N VAL A 159 -11.39 3.72 12.59
CA VAL A 159 -10.15 3.21 12.00
C VAL A 159 -10.43 2.70 10.60
N GLY A 160 -9.51 2.97 9.69
CA GLY A 160 -9.52 2.42 8.34
C GLY A 160 -8.21 1.68 8.11
N ILE A 161 -8.31 0.52 7.49
CA ILE A 161 -7.19 -0.31 7.09
C ILE A 161 -7.24 -0.41 5.57
N VAL A 162 -6.26 0.17 4.91
CA VAL A 162 -6.03 0.02 3.47
C VAL A 162 -4.93 -1.01 3.28
N THR A 163 -5.22 -2.03 2.50
CA THR A 163 -4.27 -3.09 2.15
C THR A 163 -4.07 -3.07 0.65
N ILE A 164 -2.84 -2.87 0.19
CA ILE A 164 -2.46 -2.96 -1.21
C ILE A 164 -1.59 -4.20 -1.36
N SER A 165 -2.02 -5.14 -2.19
CA SER A 165 -1.30 -6.40 -2.42
C SER A 165 -0.84 -6.48 -3.87
N LYS A 166 0.25 -7.22 -4.09
CA LYS A 166 0.73 -7.55 -5.44
C LYS A 166 -0.41 -8.18 -6.25
N ASN A 167 -0.62 -7.67 -7.47
CA ASN A 167 -1.60 -8.24 -8.41
C ASN A 167 -1.24 -9.69 -8.75
N ASN A 168 -2.15 -10.61 -8.49
CA ASN A 168 -2.05 -12.01 -8.95
C ASN A 168 -2.68 -12.18 -10.34
N LEU A 169 -2.48 -11.20 -11.23
CA LEU A 169 -2.91 -11.35 -12.62
C LEU A 169 -1.99 -12.37 -13.30
N ASN A 170 -2.49 -13.61 -13.37
CA ASN A 170 -1.93 -14.72 -14.15
C ASN A 170 -1.86 -14.38 -15.64
#